data_AF-A0A7C5F5C2-F1
#
_entry.id   AF-A0A7C5F5C2-F1
#
_cell.length_a   1.000
_cell.length_b   1.000
_cell.length_c   1.000
_cell.angle_alpha   90.00
_cell.angle_beta   90.00
_cell.angle_gamma   90.00
#
_symmetry.space_group_name_H-M   'P 1'
#
loop_
_entity.id
_entity.type
_entity.pdbx_description
1 polymer ?
#
loop_
_entity_poly.entity_id
_entity_poly.type
_entity_poly.pdbx_seq_one_letter_code
_entity_poly.pdbx_strand_id
1 'polypeptide(L)'
;MEKHQRYNVLKDLLIAEDRVFGDRMNIFLVVNSIMLVAFGQFKVPGFIIPTLGVVIDLIWLYVGSLTLSAHNFWRDEMLKLEQEMFGENASSLGIVTRRRAFYPWLGRITGFSSTESLAYLLPLAFMAIWVYLLVK
;
A
#
# COMPACT_ATOMS: atom_id res chain seq x y z
N MET A 1 28.76 4.03 -15.96
CA MET A 1 27.55 4.09 -16.81
C MET A 1 26.50 3.06 -16.42
N GLU A 2 26.83 1.79 -16.30
CA GLU A 2 25.88 0.71 -15.98
C GLU A 2 25.11 0.90 -14.65
N LYS A 3 25.79 1.30 -13.57
CA LYS A 3 25.15 1.55 -12.26
C LYS A 3 24.10 2.69 -12.30
N HIS A 4 24.36 3.76 -13.05
CA HIS A 4 23.41 4.87 -13.20
C HIS A 4 22.19 4.47 -14.05
N GLN A 5 22.39 3.63 -15.07
CA GLN A 5 21.28 3.10 -15.84
C GLN A 5 20.40 2.18 -14.97
N ARG A 6 21.02 1.27 -14.20
CA ARG A 6 20.31 0.42 -13.23
C ARG A 6 19.57 1.24 -12.17
N TYR A 7 20.16 2.33 -11.70
CA TYR A 7 19.54 3.26 -10.75
C TYR A 7 18.28 3.91 -11.31
N ASN A 8 18.35 4.44 -12.54
CA ASN A 8 17.19 5.05 -13.19
C ASN A 8 16.07 4.03 -13.44
N VAL A 9 16.41 2.81 -13.86
CA VAL A 9 15.43 1.73 -14.04
C VAL A 9 14.74 1.38 -12.72
N LEU A 10 15.48 1.17 -11.64
CA LEU A 10 14.92 0.87 -10.31
C LEU A 10 14.07 2.02 -9.77
N LYS A 11 14.51 3.26 -9.97
CA LYS A 11 13.75 4.45 -9.63
C LYS A 11 12.40 4.48 -10.36
N ASP A 12 12.40 4.24 -11.67
CA ASP A 12 11.19 4.27 -12.48
C ASP A 12 10.24 3.13 -12.09
N LEU A 13 10.77 1.94 -11.80
CA LEU A 13 10.00 0.81 -11.27
C LEU A 13 9.34 1.15 -9.93
N LEU A 14 10.08 1.76 -8.99
CA LEU A 14 9.53 2.18 -7.69
C LEU A 14 8.41 3.22 -7.84
N ILE A 15 8.58 4.20 -8.73
CA ILE A 15 7.55 5.22 -9.00
C ILE A 15 6.32 4.59 -9.65
N ALA A 16 6.51 3.64 -10.57
CA ALA A 16 5.41 2.91 -11.19
C ALA A 16 4.65 2.09 -10.15
N GLU A 17 5.35 1.39 -9.27
CA GLU A 17 4.73 0.59 -8.20
C GLU A 17 3.98 1.47 -7.20
N ASP A 18 4.54 2.62 -6.80
CA ASP A 18 3.85 3.62 -5.95
C ASP A 18 2.52 4.06 -6.57
N ARG A 19 2.47 4.30 -7.89
CA ARG A 19 1.24 4.68 -8.59
C ARG A 19 0.23 3.54 -8.61
N VAL A 20 0.66 2.32 -8.94
CA VAL A 20 -0.19 1.13 -8.93
C VAL A 20 -0.80 0.91 -7.55
N PHE A 21 -0.02 1.14 -6.49
CA PHE A 21 -0.47 1.05 -5.10
C PHE A 21 -1.57 2.08 -4.79
N GLY A 22 -1.36 3.34 -5.21
CA GLY A 22 -2.35 4.40 -5.07
C GLY A 22 -3.65 4.13 -5.85
N ASP A 23 -3.54 3.69 -7.10
CA ASP A 23 -4.69 3.36 -7.94
C ASP A 23 -5.51 2.21 -7.35
N ARG A 24 -4.85 1.17 -6.83
CA ARG A 24 -5.51 0.06 -6.13
C ARG A 24 -6.25 0.52 -4.88
N MET A 25 -5.71 1.49 -4.14
CA MET A 25 -6.37 2.05 -2.96
C MET A 25 -7.59 2.90 -3.31
N ASN A 26 -7.53 3.64 -4.42
CA ASN A 26 -8.70 4.35 -4.93
C ASN A 26 -9.80 3.37 -5.37
N ILE A 27 -9.43 2.31 -6.11
CA ILE A 27 -10.38 1.27 -6.50
C ILE A 27 -11.00 0.59 -5.27
N PHE A 28 -10.18 0.26 -4.26
CA PHE A 28 -10.64 -0.28 -2.99
C PHE A 28 -11.76 0.57 -2.38
N LEU A 29 -11.49 1.86 -2.21
CA LEU A 29 -12.40 2.82 -1.60
C LEU A 29 -13.70 2.95 -2.39
N VAL A 30 -13.62 3.00 -3.72
CA VAL A 30 -14.80 3.07 -4.59
C VAL A 30 -15.66 1.82 -4.45
N VAL A 31 -15.06 0.64 -4.55
CA VAL A 31 -15.78 -0.65 -4.43
C VAL A 31 -16.46 -0.75 -3.06
N ASN A 32 -15.72 -0.51 -1.97
CA ASN A 32 -16.27 -0.59 -0.62
C ASN A 32 -17.37 0.45 -0.37
N SER A 33 -17.22 1.67 -0.89
CA SER A 33 -18.26 2.71 -0.77
C SER A 33 -19.54 2.31 -1.51
N ILE A 34 -19.42 1.76 -2.74
CA ILE A 34 -20.57 1.26 -3.50
C ILE A 34 -21.26 0.13 -2.74
N MET A 35 -20.50 -0.79 -2.14
CA MET A 35 -21.08 -1.87 -1.34
C MET A 35 -21.83 -1.37 -0.12
N LEU A 36 -21.32 -0.35 0.59
CA LEU A 36 -22.01 0.24 1.75
C LEU A 36 -23.34 0.88 1.32
N VAL A 37 -23.34 1.58 0.18
CA VAL A 37 -24.58 2.15 -0.39
C VAL A 37 -25.55 1.04 -0.79
N ALA A 38 -25.06 -0.03 -1.41
CA ALA A 38 -25.85 -1.19 -1.80
C ALA A 38 -26.50 -1.86 -0.58
N PHE A 39 -25.78 -2.00 0.53
CA PHE A 39 -26.30 -2.55 1.78
C PHE A 39 -27.54 -1.78 2.27
N GLY A 40 -27.53 -0.45 2.18
CA GLY A 40 -28.66 0.38 2.59
C GLY A 40 -29.86 0.39 1.65
N GLN A 41 -29.70 -0.02 0.38
CA GLN A 41 -30.72 0.16 -0.66
C GLN A 41 -31.37 -1.15 -1.13
N PHE A 42 -30.64 -2.27 -1.12
CA PHE A 42 -31.14 -3.52 -1.69
C PHE A 42 -31.84 -4.40 -0.66
N LYS A 43 -32.92 -5.06 -1.10
CA LYS A 43 -33.63 -6.10 -0.32
C LYS A 43 -32.96 -7.47 -0.47
N VAL A 44 -31.67 -7.54 -0.17
CA VAL A 44 -30.94 -8.82 -0.04
C VAL A 44 -30.94 -9.23 1.43
N PRO A 45 -30.85 -10.53 1.77
CA PRO A 45 -30.64 -10.95 3.15
C PRO A 45 -29.45 -10.19 3.76
N GLY A 46 -29.68 -9.62 4.95
CA GLY A 46 -28.78 -8.63 5.58
C GLY A 46 -27.35 -9.11 5.81
N PHE A 47 -27.08 -10.41 5.76
CA PHE A 47 -25.73 -10.96 5.89
C PHE A 47 -24.94 -11.04 4.58
N ILE A 48 -25.60 -11.02 3.40
CA ILE A 48 -24.93 -11.29 2.12
C ILE A 48 -23.92 -10.20 1.78
N ILE A 49 -24.34 -8.94 1.80
CA ILE A 49 -23.46 -7.82 1.43
C ILE A 49 -22.31 -7.66 2.43
N PRO A 50 -22.54 -7.72 3.77
CA PRO A 50 -21.44 -7.71 4.73
C PRO A 50 -20.47 -8.88 4.58
N THR A 51 -20.94 -10.11 4.33
CA THR A 51 -20.04 -11.26 4.07
C THR A 51 -19.18 -11.02 2.83
N LEU A 52 -19.78 -10.53 1.73
CA LEU A 52 -19.03 -10.18 0.52
C LEU A 52 -18.02 -9.07 0.78
N GLY A 53 -18.37 -8.08 1.62
CA GLY A 53 -17.47 -7.00 2.03
C GLY A 53 -16.24 -7.52 2.77
N VAL A 54 -16.43 -8.40 3.75
CA VAL A 54 -15.31 -9.07 4.45
C VAL A 54 -14.42 -9.84 3.48
N VAL A 55 -15.01 -10.61 2.55
CA VAL A 55 -14.25 -11.39 1.57
C VAL A 55 -13.43 -10.48 0.65
N ILE A 56 -14.02 -9.39 0.16
CA ILE A 56 -13.32 -8.41 -0.69
C ILE A 56 -12.18 -7.74 0.07
N ASP A 57 -12.40 -7.34 1.32
CA ASP A 57 -11.35 -6.73 2.14
C ASP A 57 -10.20 -7.69 2.42
N LEU A 58 -10.48 -8.98 2.65
CA LEU A 58 -9.46 -10.03 2.78
C LEU A 58 -8.65 -10.21 1.49
N ILE A 59 -9.32 -10.24 0.33
CA ILE A 59 -8.65 -10.30 -0.97
C ILE A 59 -7.77 -9.06 -1.16
N TRP A 60 -8.25 -7.88 -0.76
CA TRP A 60 -7.48 -6.64 -0.86
C TRP A 60 -6.28 -6.59 0.06
N LEU A 61 -6.40 -7.09 1.30
CA LEU A 61 -5.26 -7.26 2.19
C LEU A 61 -4.22 -8.21 1.60
N TYR A 62 -4.67 -9.31 0.99
CA TYR A 62 -3.77 -10.26 0.33
C TYR A 62 -3.04 -9.61 -0.86
N VAL A 63 -3.77 -8.96 -1.77
CA VAL A 63 -3.18 -8.28 -2.93
C VAL A 63 -2.26 -7.13 -2.47
N GLY A 64 -2.67 -6.36 -1.47
CA GLY A 64 -1.85 -5.33 -0.84
C GLY A 64 -0.54 -5.89 -0.29
N SER A 65 -0.58 -7.07 0.35
CA SER A 65 0.61 -7.75 0.87
C SER A 65 1.60 -8.16 -0.22
N LEU A 66 1.11 -8.65 -1.37
CA LEU A 66 1.96 -9.01 -2.50
C LEU A 66 2.61 -7.77 -3.11
N THR A 67 1.83 -6.69 -3.27
CA THR A 67 2.30 -5.42 -3.84
C THR A 67 3.36 -4.79 -2.94
N LEU A 68 3.12 -4.80 -1.62
CA LEU A 68 4.09 -4.31 -0.64
C LEU A 68 5.38 -5.14 -0.65
N SER A 69 5.27 -6.47 -0.75
CA SER A 69 6.44 -7.35 -0.82
C SER A 69 7.33 -7.01 -2.03
N ALA A 70 6.73 -6.85 -3.21
CA ALA A 70 7.43 -6.42 -4.41
C ALA A 70 8.04 -5.02 -4.24
N HIS A 71 7.27 -4.06 -3.73
CA HIS A 71 7.74 -2.70 -3.47
C HIS A 71 8.94 -2.69 -2.50
N ASN A 72 8.86 -3.43 -1.40
CA ASN A 72 9.94 -3.56 -0.42
C ASN A 72 11.19 -4.18 -1.02
N PHE A 73 11.05 -5.21 -1.86
CA PHE A 73 12.18 -5.81 -2.57
C PHE A 73 12.91 -4.79 -3.45
N TRP A 74 12.16 -4.05 -4.29
CA TRP A 74 12.76 -3.02 -5.15
C TRP A 74 13.38 -1.87 -4.35
N ARG A 75 12.73 -1.50 -3.23
CA ARG A 75 13.20 -0.45 -2.33
C ARG A 75 14.52 -0.85 -1.67
N ASP A 76 14.64 -2.09 -1.21
CA ASP A 76 15.85 -2.60 -0.54
C ASP A 76 17.01 -2.73 -1.54
N GLU A 77 16.75 -3.16 -2.78
CA GLU A 77 17.76 -3.14 -3.84
C GLU A 77 18.19 -1.72 -4.21
N MET A 78 17.26 -0.77 -4.22
CA MET A 78 17.58 0.64 -4.45
C MET A 78 18.42 1.22 -3.30
N LEU A 79 18.15 0.86 -2.04
CA LEU A 79 18.94 1.27 -0.89
C LEU A 79 20.39 0.79 -0.99
N LYS A 80 20.61 -0.47 -1.37
CA LYS A 80 21.95 -1.01 -1.59
C LYS A 80 22.68 -0.24 -2.69
N LEU A 81 21.99 0.02 -3.81
CA LEU A 81 22.57 0.75 -4.94
C LEU A 81 22.88 2.22 -4.58
N GLU A 82 22.03 2.88 -3.78
CA GLU A 82 22.27 4.23 -3.27
C GLU A 82 23.51 4.29 -2.38
N GLN A 83 23.67 3.31 -1.48
CA GLN A 83 24.86 3.20 -0.64
C GLN A 83 26.12 2.94 -1.49
N GLU A 84 26.05 2.08 -2.50
CA GLU A 84 27.19 1.80 -3.39
C GLU A 84 27.59 3.00 -4.26
N MET A 85 26.63 3.82 -4.71
CA MET A 85 26.92 4.93 -5.61
C MET A 85 27.27 6.23 -4.88
N PHE A 86 26.61 6.50 -3.75
CA PHE A 86 26.71 7.79 -3.06
C PHE A 86 27.42 7.70 -1.71
N GLY A 87 27.66 6.50 -1.18
CA GLY A 87 28.35 6.29 0.10
C GLY A 87 27.70 7.09 1.23
N GLU A 88 28.50 7.91 1.90
CA GLU A 88 28.07 8.78 3.00
C GLU A 88 27.01 9.82 2.57
N ASN A 89 26.99 10.21 1.29
CA ASN A 89 26.04 11.19 0.77
C ASN A 89 24.67 10.61 0.42
N ALA A 90 24.46 9.29 0.59
CA ALA A 90 23.21 8.62 0.22
C ALA A 90 21.98 9.28 0.87
N SER A 91 22.04 9.64 2.15
CA SER A 91 20.93 10.30 2.87
C SER A 91 20.51 11.66 2.29
N SER A 92 21.39 12.33 1.52
CA SER A 92 21.13 13.63 0.90
C SER A 92 20.79 13.54 -0.59
N LEU A 93 21.39 12.59 -1.32
CA LEU A 93 21.28 12.46 -2.78
C LEU A 93 20.34 11.35 -3.23
N GLY A 94 20.19 10.28 -2.43
CA GLY A 94 19.34 9.14 -2.74
C GLY A 94 17.86 9.48 -2.58
N ILE A 95 17.00 8.91 -3.42
CA ILE A 95 15.56 9.16 -3.42
C ILE A 95 14.90 8.39 -2.27
N VAL A 96 15.29 7.12 -2.08
CA VAL A 96 14.68 6.25 -1.07
C VAL A 96 15.23 6.57 0.31
N THR A 97 16.55 6.67 0.44
CA THR A 97 17.24 7.06 1.69
C THR A 97 16.80 8.44 2.18
N ARG A 98 16.69 9.44 1.30
CA ARG A 98 16.16 10.76 1.66
C ARG A 98 14.71 10.71 2.10
N ARG A 99 13.83 9.99 1.38
CA ARG A 99 12.40 9.85 1.78
C ARG A 99 12.27 9.25 3.18
N ARG A 100 13.04 8.21 3.51
CA ARG A 100 13.02 7.57 4.85
C ARG A 100 13.38 8.52 5.99
N ALA A 101 14.27 9.48 5.77
CA ALA A 101 14.62 10.47 6.79
C ALA A 101 13.39 11.31 7.23
N PHE A 102 12.45 11.52 6.32
CA PHE A 102 11.21 12.27 6.56
C PHE A 102 10.02 11.39 6.94
N TYR A 103 10.19 10.08 7.14
CA TYR A 103 9.08 9.25 7.58
C TYR A 103 8.57 9.73 8.96
N PRO A 104 7.25 9.84 9.15
CA PRO A 104 6.68 10.09 10.47
C PRO A 104 7.04 8.94 11.42
N TRP A 105 6.91 9.18 12.74
CA TRP A 105 7.39 8.26 13.78
C TRP A 105 6.94 6.79 13.56
N LEU A 106 5.67 6.58 13.21
CA LEU A 106 5.13 5.26 12.85
C LEU A 106 5.88 4.63 11.65
N GLY A 107 6.12 5.39 10.59
CA GLY A 107 6.88 4.92 9.43
C GLY A 107 8.35 4.66 9.71
N ARG A 108 8.96 5.35 10.68
CA ARG A 108 10.33 5.05 11.14
C ARG A 108 10.42 3.70 11.86
N ILE A 109 9.37 3.31 12.59
CA ILE A 109 9.32 2.04 13.32
C ILE A 109 8.97 0.88 12.40
N THR A 110 7.93 1.04 11.57
CA THR A 110 7.45 -0.03 10.69
C THR A 110 8.25 -0.16 9.41
N GLY A 111 9.06 0.86 9.07
CA GLY A 111 9.74 0.96 7.79
C GLY A 111 8.78 1.27 6.64
N PHE A 112 7.50 1.54 6.92
CA PHE A 112 6.47 1.80 5.93
C PHE A 112 6.31 3.28 5.64
N SER A 113 6.08 3.61 4.38
CA SER A 113 5.59 4.94 4.01
C SER A 113 4.15 5.16 4.53
N SER A 114 3.69 6.41 4.52
CA SER A 114 2.29 6.72 4.85
C SER A 114 1.30 6.01 3.92
N THR A 115 1.64 5.89 2.64
CA THR A 115 0.83 5.20 1.63
C THR A 115 0.76 3.70 1.91
N GLU A 116 1.90 3.08 2.25
CA GLU A 116 1.97 1.66 2.62
C GLU A 116 1.14 1.36 3.88
N SER A 117 1.18 2.26 4.87
CA SER A 117 0.41 2.11 6.11
C SER A 117 -1.10 2.19 5.84
N LEU A 118 -1.52 3.10 4.96
CA LEU A 118 -2.93 3.24 4.57
C LEU A 118 -3.48 1.97 3.92
N ALA A 119 -2.66 1.21 3.17
CA ALA A 119 -3.12 0.00 2.53
C ALA A 119 -3.50 -1.15 3.45
N TYR A 120 -3.08 -1.11 4.70
CA TYR A 120 -3.53 -2.07 5.70
C TYR A 120 -4.64 -1.49 6.55
N LEU A 121 -4.49 -0.24 6.98
CA LEU A 121 -5.45 0.40 7.88
C LEU A 121 -6.84 0.54 7.25
N LEU A 122 -6.91 0.87 5.97
CA LEU A 122 -8.18 1.03 5.27
C LEU A 122 -8.97 -0.28 5.16
N PRO A 123 -8.42 -1.37 4.58
CA PRO A 123 -9.12 -2.65 4.55
C PRO A 123 -9.47 -3.19 5.94
N LEU A 124 -8.60 -3.01 6.94
CA LEU A 124 -8.92 -3.42 8.31
C LEU A 124 -10.09 -2.62 8.92
N ALA A 125 -10.14 -1.31 8.65
CA ALA A 125 -11.24 -0.47 9.12
C ALA A 125 -12.57 -0.85 8.46
N PHE A 126 -12.59 -1.08 7.15
CA PHE A 126 -13.78 -1.55 6.45
C PHE A 126 -14.19 -2.95 6.90
N MET A 127 -13.24 -3.85 7.14
CA MET A 127 -13.53 -5.19 7.65
C MET A 127 -14.20 -5.12 9.02
N ALA A 128 -13.76 -4.22 9.90
CA ALA A 128 -14.42 -3.98 11.18
C ALA A 128 -15.87 -3.47 11.00
N ILE A 129 -16.12 -2.59 10.02
CA ILE A 129 -17.47 -2.13 9.66
C ILE A 129 -18.32 -3.31 9.18
N TRP A 130 -17.82 -4.16 8.29
CA TRP A 130 -18.56 -5.31 7.78
C TRP A 130 -18.88 -6.33 8.86
N VAL A 131 -17.90 -6.65 9.72
CA VAL A 131 -18.11 -7.54 10.87
C VAL A 131 -19.15 -6.96 11.81
N TYR A 132 -19.13 -5.65 12.07
CA TYR A 132 -20.17 -5.00 12.86
C TYR A 132 -21.56 -5.14 12.23
N LEU A 133 -21.68 -4.98 10.90
CA LEU A 133 -22.93 -5.14 10.17
C LEU A 133 -23.42 -6.60 10.09
N LEU A 134 -22.55 -7.59 10.28
CA LEU A 134 -22.94 -9.00 10.38
C LEU A 134 -23.57 -9.35 11.73
N VAL A 135 -23.13 -8.67 12.80
CA VAL A 135 -23.56 -8.94 14.18
C VAL A 135 -24.85 -8.21 14.54
N LYS A 136 -25.15 -7.09 13.86
CA LYS A 136 -26.30 -6.23 14.14
C LYS A 136 -27.44 -6.48 13.15
#